data_AF-A0A7D5N7I7-F1
#
_entry.id   AF-A0A7D5N7I7-F1
#
_cell.length_a   1.000
_cell.length_b   1.000
_cell.length_c   1.000
_cell.angle_alpha   90.00
_cell.angle_beta   90.00
_cell.angle_gamma   90.00
#
_symmetry.space_group_name_H-M   'P 1'
#
loop_
_entity.id
_entity.type
_entity.pdbx_description
1 polymer ?
#
loop_
_entity_poly.entity_id
_entity_poly.type
_entity_poly.pdbx_seq_one_letter_code
_entity_poly.pdbx_strand_id
1 'polypeptide(L)'
;MLQGDNSLCEGESLSFEAYGMPALHQWITPTGNYTAGSTLQKIATLADYGSWIHVQSVAGCTSQWDTFQVEVLAQPNLQVSAQVLLNFVQAR
;
A
#
# COMPACT_ATOMS: atom_id res chain seq x y z
N MET A 1 -18.02 -5.48 -1.42
CA MET A 1 -17.61 -4.17 -0.89
C MET A 1 -16.16 -4.27 -0.46
N LEU A 2 -15.37 -3.26 -0.80
CA LEU A 2 -13.94 -3.20 -0.50
C LEU A 2 -13.67 -2.13 0.54
N GLN A 3 -12.86 -2.46 1.56
CA GLN A 3 -12.38 -1.52 2.57
C GLN A 3 -10.87 -1.68 2.77
N GLY A 4 -10.19 -0.59 3.11
CA GLY A 4 -8.83 -0.62 3.61
C GLY A 4 -8.15 0.75 3.59
N ASP A 5 -6.83 0.73 3.74
CA ASP A 5 -6.03 1.94 3.90
C ASP A 5 -5.80 2.66 2.58
N ASN A 6 -5.98 3.98 2.56
CA ASN A 6 -5.83 4.83 1.36
C ASN A 6 -4.71 5.87 1.45
N SER A 7 -4.17 6.12 2.64
CA SER A 7 -3.08 7.07 2.89
C SER A 7 -2.18 6.50 3.98
N LEU A 8 -0.95 6.20 3.62
CA LEU A 8 0.04 5.54 4.48
C LEU A 8 1.39 6.23 4.35
N CYS A 9 2.25 6.04 5.34
CA CYS A 9 3.68 6.29 5.20
C CYS A 9 4.38 5.03 4.69
N GLU A 10 5.48 5.20 3.95
CA GLU A 10 6.35 4.10 3.57
C GLU A 10 6.79 3.32 4.83
N GLY A 11 6.68 2.00 4.80
CA GLY A 11 6.97 1.12 5.93
C GLY A 11 5.78 0.82 6.84
N GLU A 12 4.63 1.48 6.68
CA GLU A 12 3.41 1.13 7.42
C GLU A 12 2.74 -0.14 6.89
N SER A 13 1.82 -0.71 7.69
CA SER A 13 1.04 -1.86 7.28
C SER A 13 -0.10 -1.40 6.35
N LEU A 14 -0.11 -1.94 5.13
CA LEU A 14 -1.21 -1.79 4.16
C LEU A 14 -2.15 -2.99 4.26
N SER A 15 -3.42 -2.72 4.53
CA SER A 15 -4.49 -3.70 4.70
C SER A 15 -5.66 -3.43 3.76
N PHE A 16 -6.09 -4.45 3.01
CA PHE A 16 -7.40 -4.47 2.34
C PHE A 16 -8.23 -5.67 2.76
N GLU A 17 -9.53 -5.47 2.87
CA GLU A 17 -10.52 -6.51 3.10
C GLU A 17 -11.67 -6.37 2.10
N ALA A 18 -11.90 -7.44 1.35
CA ALA A 18 -13.02 -7.56 0.43
C ALA A 18 -14.11 -8.44 1.06
N TYR A 19 -15.30 -7.87 1.22
CA TYR A 19 -16.47 -8.56 1.72
C TYR A 19 -17.41 -8.95 0.57
N GLY A 20 -17.92 -10.18 0.62
CA GLY A 20 -18.82 -10.72 -0.40
C GLY A 20 -19.05 -12.22 -0.25
N MET A 21 -19.67 -12.81 -1.28
CA MET A 21 -19.82 -14.27 -1.39
C MET A 21 -18.46 -14.95 -1.57
N PRO A 22 -18.33 -16.26 -1.26
CA PRO A 22 -17.12 -17.02 -1.54
C PRO A 22 -16.74 -16.92 -3.02
N ALA A 23 -15.63 -16.26 -3.31
CA ALA A 23 -15.16 -15.97 -4.66
C ALA A 23 -13.66 -16.19 -4.77
N LEU A 24 -13.17 -16.32 -5.99
CA LEU A 24 -11.75 -16.11 -6.28
C LEU A 24 -11.49 -14.60 -6.27
N HIS A 25 -10.45 -14.19 -5.55
CA HIS A 25 -10.04 -12.79 -5.43
C HIS A 25 -8.74 -12.55 -6.18
N GLN A 26 -8.70 -11.47 -6.94
CA GLN A 26 -7.49 -11.00 -7.59
C GLN A 26 -7.32 -9.50 -7.31
N TRP A 27 -6.09 -9.12 -6.98
CA TRP A 27 -5.70 -7.75 -6.74
C TRP A 27 -4.73 -7.33 -7.84
N ILE A 28 -5.02 -6.22 -8.50
CA ILE A 28 -4.12 -5.61 -9.49
C ILE A 28 -3.58 -4.34 -8.83
N THR A 29 -2.27 -4.33 -8.63
CA THR A 29 -1.53 -3.23 -8.01
C THR A 29 -0.87 -2.38 -9.10
N PRO A 30 -0.37 -1.18 -8.76
CA PRO A 30 0.39 -0.36 -9.69
C PRO A 30 1.63 -1.05 -10.30
N THR A 31 2.17 -2.07 -9.62
CA THR A 31 3.36 -2.82 -10.08
C THR A 31 3.03 -4.16 -10.74
N GLY A 32 1.78 -4.61 -10.68
CA GLY A 32 1.36 -5.86 -11.31
C GLY A 32 0.30 -6.61 -10.51
N ASN A 33 0.11 -7.88 -10.83
CA ASN A 33 -0.88 -8.71 -10.13
C ASN A 33 -0.34 -9.17 -8.77
N TYR A 34 -1.16 -9.03 -7.75
CA TYR A 34 -0.93 -9.59 -6.42
C TYR A 34 -1.98 -10.65 -6.11
N THR A 35 -1.53 -11.86 -5.87
CA THR A 35 -2.42 -12.98 -5.53
C THR A 35 -2.58 -13.05 -4.01
N ALA A 36 -3.75 -12.66 -3.53
CA ALA A 36 -4.16 -12.81 -2.14
C ALA A 36 -5.61 -13.30 -2.09
N GLY A 37 -6.06 -13.75 -0.91
CA GLY A 37 -7.45 -14.11 -0.68
C GLY A 37 -8.36 -12.88 -0.62
N SER A 38 -9.45 -13.00 0.14
CA SER A 38 -10.35 -11.88 0.46
C SER A 38 -9.66 -10.77 1.24
N THR A 39 -8.57 -11.10 1.95
CA THR A 39 -7.76 -10.15 2.71
C THR A 39 -6.36 -10.05 2.10
N LEU A 40 -5.86 -8.82 1.99
CA LEU A 40 -4.50 -8.49 1.58
C LEU A 40 -3.82 -7.74 2.71
N GLN A 41 -2.61 -8.17 3.07
CA GLN A 41 -1.75 -7.52 4.05
C GLN A 41 -0.32 -7.47 3.50
N LYS A 42 0.31 -6.30 3.52
CA LYS A 42 1.73 -6.13 3.20
C LYS A 42 2.32 -4.87 3.86
N ILE A 43 3.63 -4.73 3.78
CA ILE A 43 4.30 -3.46 4.12
C ILE A 43 4.21 -2.51 2.92
N ALA A 44 3.76 -1.29 3.17
CA ALA A 44 3.63 -0.24 2.17
C ALA A 44 5.00 0.23 1.67
N THR A 45 5.14 0.31 0.36
CA THR A 45 6.32 0.86 -0.31
C THR A 45 5.88 1.97 -1.27
N LEU A 46 6.82 2.81 -1.70
CA LEU A 46 6.50 3.85 -2.71
C LEU A 46 5.95 3.28 -4.03
N ALA A 47 6.23 2.01 -4.32
CA ALA A 47 5.71 1.32 -5.50
C ALA A 47 4.21 0.94 -5.39
N ASP A 48 3.63 1.05 -4.20
CA ASP A 48 2.21 0.80 -3.94
C ASP A 48 1.33 2.03 -4.20
N TYR A 49 1.94 3.20 -4.43
CA TYR A 49 1.24 4.43 -4.79
C TYR A 49 0.48 4.28 -6.11
N GLY A 50 -0.81 4.63 -6.10
CA GLY A 50 -1.64 4.73 -7.30
C GLY A 50 -2.92 3.90 -7.22
N SER A 51 -3.41 3.50 -8.40
CA SER A 51 -4.69 2.81 -8.55
C SER A 51 -4.57 1.31 -8.30
N TRP A 52 -5.41 0.81 -7.41
CA TRP A 52 -5.61 -0.60 -7.13
C TRP A 52 -6.95 -1.05 -7.69
N ILE A 53 -7.00 -2.26 -8.23
CA ILE A 53 -8.22 -2.87 -8.75
C ILE A 53 -8.43 -4.22 -8.06
N HIS A 54 -9.62 -4.42 -7.51
CA HIS A 54 -10.06 -5.71 -6.99
C HIS A 54 -11.06 -6.35 -7.96
N VAL A 55 -10.82 -7.62 -8.24
CA VAL A 55 -11.66 -8.43 -9.13
C VAL A 55 -12.11 -9.67 -8.36
N GLN A 56 -13.41 -9.94 -8.39
CA GLN A 56 -13.98 -11.16 -7.82
C GLN A 56 -14.53 -12.05 -8.93
N SER A 57 -14.39 -13.36 -8.78
CA SER A 57 -14.97 -14.35 -9.69
C SER A 57 -15.71 -15.43 -8.91
N VAL A 58 -16.99 -15.61 -9.21
CA VAL A 58 -17.83 -16.67 -8.61
C VAL A 58 -18.25 -17.63 -9.72
N ALA A 59 -17.88 -18.90 -9.59
CA ALA A 59 -18.22 -19.95 -10.56
C ALA A 59 -17.87 -19.61 -12.03
N GLY A 60 -16.80 -18.84 -12.26
CA GLY A 60 -16.35 -18.41 -13.60
C GLY A 60 -16.98 -17.11 -14.10
N CYS A 61 -17.92 -16.52 -13.37
CA CYS A 61 -18.45 -15.19 -13.67
C CYS A 61 -17.65 -14.11 -12.92
N THR A 62 -17.00 -13.22 -13.66
CA THR A 62 -16.31 -12.05 -13.11
C THR A 62 -17.32 -10.98 -12.69
N SER A 63 -17.22 -10.49 -11.45
CA SER A 63 -18.03 -9.38 -10.95
C SER A 63 -17.57 -8.03 -11.50
N GLN A 64 -18.35 -6.99 -11.20
CA GLN A 64 -17.88 -5.61 -11.34
C GLN A 64 -16.59 -5.43 -10.53
N TRP A 65 -15.67 -4.62 -11.05
CA TRP A 65 -14.39 -4.32 -10.42
C TRP A 65 -14.54 -3.18 -9.41
N ASP A 66 -13.88 -3.32 -8.26
CA ASP A 66 -13.73 -2.22 -7.30
C ASP A 66 -12.38 -1.53 -7.56
N THR A 67 -12.37 -0.19 -7.61
CA THR A 67 -11.13 0.59 -7.76
C THR A 67 -10.87 1.40 -6.50
N PHE A 68 -9.61 1.44 -6.06
CA PHE A 68 -9.19 2.13 -4.84
C PHE A 68 -7.90 2.91 -5.09
N GLN A 69 -7.80 4.14 -4.58
CA GLN A 69 -6.58 4.96 -4.71
C GLN A 69 -5.77 4.87 -3.41
N VAL A 70 -4.47 4.59 -3.56
CA VAL A 70 -3.52 4.51 -2.45
C VAL A 70 -2.47 5.59 -2.58
N GLU A 71 -2.31 6.37 -1.52
CA GLU A 71 -1.22 7.31 -1.35
C GLU A 71 -0.20 6.74 -0.36
N VAL A 72 1.08 6.76 -0.74
CA VAL A 72 2.20 6.36 0.12
C VAL A 72 3.20 7.50 0.20
N LEU A 73 3.36 8.06 1.39
CA LEU A 73 4.27 9.17 1.67
C LEU A 73 5.65 8.63 2.06
N ALA A 74 6.70 9.10 1.39
CA ALA A 74 8.07 8.73 1.71
C ALA A 74 8.44 9.15 3.14
N GLN A 75 9.22 8.33 3.83
CA GLN A 75 9.79 8.73 5.11
C GLN A 75 10.78 9.89 4.92
N PRO A 76 10.82 10.87 5.83
CA PRO A 76 11.81 11.94 5.77
C PRO A 76 13.21 11.35 5.90
N ASN A 77 14.08 11.62 4.92
CA ASN A 77 15.48 11.26 4.96
C ASN A 77 16.25 12.23 5.87
N LEU A 78 16.31 11.95 7.17
CA LEU A 78 17.12 12.77 8.08
C LEU A 78 18.61 12.51 7.84
N GLN A 79 19.25 13.31 6.99
CA GLN A 79 20.70 13.30 6.85
C GLN A 79 21.32 14.19 7.94
N VAL A 80 21.83 13.56 9.01
CA VAL A 80 22.69 14.26 9.98
C VAL A 80 24.06 14.45 9.34
N SER A 81 24.29 15.62 8.76
CA SER A 81 25.62 16.01 8.28
C SER A 81 26.59 16.15 9.46
N ALA A 82 27.76 15.53 9.37
CA ALA A 82 28.83 15.64 10.37
C ALA A 82 29.28 17.10 10.62
N GLN A 83 29.05 18.00 9.66
CA GLN A 83 29.33 19.43 9.81
C GLN A 83 28.46 20.08 10.90
N VAL A 84 27.24 19.58 11.12
CA VAL A 84 26.36 20.06 12.19
C VAL A 84 26.93 19.71 13.56
N LEU A 85 27.52 18.52 13.71
CA LEU A 85 28.17 18.11 14.96
C LEU A 85 29.42 18.95 15.27
N LEU A 86 30.19 19.32 14.25
CA LEU A 86 31.36 20.19 14.42
C LEU A 86 30.96 21.60 14.89
N ASN A 87 29.83 22.14 14.42
CA ASN A 87 29.32 23.44 14.87
C ASN A 87 28.94 23.45 16.36
N PHE A 88 28.48 22.31 16.92
CA PHE A 88 28.18 22.20 18.35
C PHE A 88 29.44 21.99 19.21
N VAL A 89 30.48 21.36 18.67
CA VAL A 89 31.77 21.15 19.39
C VAL A 89 32.62 22.43 19.41
N GLN A 90 32.49 23.30 18.41
CA GLN A 90 33.27 24.54 18.29
C GLN A 90 32.66 25.76 19.03
N ALA A 91 31.47 25.62 19.62
CA ALA A 91 30.81 26.68 20.37
C ALA A 91 31.19 26.71 21.88
N ARG A 92 32.37 26.21 22.24
CA ARG A 92 32.86 26.15 23.64
C ARG A 92 34.15 26.92 23.84
#